data_AF-A0A8K0KDV1-F1
#
_entry.id   AF-A0A8K0KDV1-F1
#
_cell.length_a   1.000
_cell.length_b   1.000
_cell.length_c   1.000
_cell.angle_alpha   90.00
_cell.angle_beta   90.00
_cell.angle_gamma   90.00
#
_symmetry.space_group_name_H-M   'P 1'
#
loop_
_entity.id
_entity.type
_entity.pdbx_description
1 polymer ?
#
loop_
_entity_poly.entity_id
_entity_poly.type
_entity_poly.pdbx_seq_one_letter_code
_entity_poly.pdbx_strand_id
1 'polypeptide(L)'
;MAGPELLLIKTQKLDVPSLRKLDFVVRDLPASTPVEVIKEDLINEEIPVIDVAQIFTTRPTAKGIISSNPGPFKKRPCPLFKIALDHSVNKEKRTNLAHLIGLKIRITDYVKPKLPVQCFRCQQLGYTKNYCNFQPNCVKCGGPHLSRECKKIPTDPPNCYLCKEKHTANYKGCIMFLKVKEAIKNSVPKPPSELLTSKLLSH
;
A
#
# COMPACT_ATOMS: atom_id res chain seq x y z
N MET A 1 -30.39 0.69 21.80
CA MET A 1 -29.56 0.24 20.66
C MET A 1 -28.55 1.34 20.36
N ALA A 2 -27.41 1.32 21.04
CA ALA A 2 -26.34 2.32 20.86
C ALA A 2 -25.45 1.90 19.69
N GLY A 3 -25.28 2.76 18.69
CA GLY A 3 -24.37 2.53 17.57
C GLY A 3 -22.91 2.51 18.05
N PRO A 4 -22.00 1.77 17.39
CA PRO A 4 -20.61 1.74 17.79
C PRO A 4 -19.94 3.07 17.45
N GLU A 5 -19.77 3.89 18.48
CA GLU A 5 -18.96 5.09 18.49
C GLU A 5 -17.52 4.73 18.10
N LEU A 6 -17.07 5.29 16.97
CA LEU A 6 -15.73 5.10 16.40
C LEU A 6 -14.68 5.77 17.30
N LEU A 7 -14.26 5.10 18.37
CA LEU A 7 -13.09 5.49 19.15
C LEU A 7 -11.82 5.28 18.31
N LEU A 8 -11.43 6.34 17.62
CA LEU A 8 -10.18 6.48 16.88
C LEU A 8 -9.02 6.59 17.89
N ILE A 9 -8.58 5.48 18.47
CA ILE A 9 -7.38 5.46 19.31
C ILE A 9 -6.18 5.71 18.40
N LYS A 10 -5.78 6.98 18.29
CA LYS A 10 -4.55 7.41 17.62
C LYS A 10 -3.36 6.91 18.42
N THR A 11 -2.82 5.74 18.06
CA THR A 11 -1.44 5.42 18.46
C THR A 11 -0.51 6.36 17.68
N GLN A 12 -0.16 7.49 18.27
CA GLN A 12 0.93 8.34 17.78
C GLN A 12 2.23 7.56 18.00
N LYS A 13 2.70 6.85 16.96
CA LYS A 13 4.15 6.64 16.84
C LYS A 13 4.76 8.03 16.77
N LEU A 14 5.70 8.35 17.65
CA LEU A 14 6.52 9.55 17.56
C LEU A 14 7.16 9.57 16.17
N ASP A 15 6.62 10.40 15.29
CA ASP A 15 7.00 10.48 13.88
C ASP A 15 8.15 11.47 13.75
N VAL A 16 9.34 11.06 14.19
CA VAL A 16 10.56 11.88 14.15
C VAL A 16 10.94 12.10 12.68
N PRO A 17 10.84 13.33 12.13
CA PRO A 17 11.00 13.57 10.69
C PRO A 17 12.39 13.23 10.15
N SER A 18 13.43 13.32 11.00
CA SER A 18 14.84 13.16 10.63
C SER A 18 15.30 11.72 10.37
N LEU A 19 14.51 10.71 10.76
CA LEU A 19 14.83 9.28 10.56
C LEU A 19 14.06 8.64 9.39
N ARG A 20 13.33 9.44 8.60
CA ARG A 20 12.50 8.88 7.52
C ARG A 20 13.37 8.53 6.32
N LYS A 21 13.55 7.23 6.09
CA LYS A 21 14.02 6.73 4.79
C LYS A 21 13.11 7.23 3.67
N LEU A 22 13.72 7.61 2.55
CA LEU A 22 13.01 8.07 1.37
C LEU A 22 12.95 6.94 0.35
N ASP A 23 11.72 6.50 0.06
CA ASP A 23 11.45 5.43 -0.89
C ASP A 23 11.16 6.07 -2.27
N PHE A 24 11.81 5.59 -3.32
CA PHE A 24 11.61 6.00 -4.71
C PHE A 24 11.39 4.78 -5.62
N VAL A 25 10.87 5.03 -6.82
CA VAL A 25 10.76 4.05 -7.88
C VAL A 25 11.53 4.54 -9.10
N VAL A 26 12.56 3.77 -9.47
CA VAL A 26 13.28 3.89 -10.73
C VAL A 26 12.51 3.12 -11.80
N ARG A 27 12.35 3.76 -12.95
CA ARG A 27 11.69 3.25 -14.14
C ARG A 27 12.67 3.24 -15.29
N ASP A 28 12.30 2.49 -16.33
CA ASP A 28 13.01 2.41 -17.61
C ASP A 28 14.35 1.66 -17.55
N LEU A 29 14.56 0.89 -16.49
CA LEU A 29 15.58 -0.17 -16.45
C LEU A 29 14.96 -1.51 -16.86
N PRO A 30 15.68 -2.35 -17.63
CA PRO A 30 15.22 -3.70 -17.96
C PRO A 30 14.87 -4.53 -16.72
N ALA A 31 13.83 -5.35 -16.82
CA ALA A 31 13.45 -6.25 -15.73
C ALA A 31 14.48 -7.37 -15.47
N SER A 32 15.41 -7.58 -16.39
CA SER A 32 16.54 -8.50 -16.23
C SER A 32 17.74 -7.89 -15.49
N THR A 33 17.74 -6.58 -15.25
CA THR A 33 18.85 -5.89 -14.58
C THR A 33 18.98 -6.40 -13.14
N PRO A 34 20.14 -6.95 -12.75
CA PRO A 34 20.40 -7.37 -11.37
C PRO A 34 20.37 -6.19 -10.41
N VAL A 35 19.86 -6.43 -9.21
CA VAL A 35 19.72 -5.41 -8.16
C VAL A 35 21.09 -4.97 -7.64
N GLU A 36 22.07 -5.86 -7.71
CA GLU A 36 23.44 -5.68 -7.24
C GLU A 36 24.16 -4.61 -8.07
N VAL A 37 24.06 -4.67 -9.40
CA VAL A 37 24.68 -3.69 -10.31
C VAL A 37 24.09 -2.29 -10.07
N ILE A 38 22.78 -2.19 -9.80
CA ILE A 38 22.14 -0.93 -9.46
C ILE A 38 22.70 -0.36 -8.14
N LYS A 39 22.95 -1.22 -7.14
CA LYS A 39 23.55 -0.80 -5.86
C LYS A 39 24.97 -0.28 -6.05
N GLU A 40 25.80 -0.99 -6.82
CA GLU A 40 27.19 -0.60 -7.10
C GLU A 40 27.26 0.76 -7.81
N ASP A 41 26.44 0.95 -8.83
CA ASP A 41 26.40 2.20 -9.60
C ASP A 41 25.97 3.39 -8.73
N LEU A 42 24.97 3.20 -7.85
CA LEU A 42 24.55 4.23 -6.89
C LEU A 42 25.64 4.57 -5.86
N ILE A 43 26.45 3.59 -5.45
CA ILE A 43 27.58 3.81 -4.54
C ILE A 43 28.67 4.61 -5.25
N ASN A 44 28.95 4.31 -6.53
CA ASN A 44 29.92 5.04 -7.34
C ASN A 44 29.52 6.51 -7.56
N GLU A 45 28.22 6.79 -7.66
CA GLU A 45 27.65 8.14 -7.75
C GLU A 45 27.56 8.86 -6.37
N GLU A 46 28.19 8.31 -5.32
CA GLU A 46 28.19 8.82 -3.95
C GLU A 46 26.78 8.98 -3.33
N ILE A 47 25.84 8.12 -3.72
CA ILE A 47 24.48 8.10 -3.18
C ILE A 47 24.39 7.00 -2.12
N PRO A 48 24.24 7.32 -0.81
CA PRO A 48 24.08 6.31 0.23
C PRO A 48 22.69 5.65 0.13
N VAL A 49 22.70 4.41 -0.34
CA VAL A 49 21.51 3.56 -0.49
C VAL A 49 21.36 2.63 0.71
N ILE A 50 20.15 2.57 1.25
CA ILE A 50 19.79 1.62 2.32
C ILE A 50 19.36 0.28 1.71
N ASP A 51 18.50 0.33 0.69
CA ASP A 51 17.95 -0.88 0.07
C ASP A 51 17.56 -0.63 -1.40
N VAL A 52 17.70 -1.67 -2.21
CA VAL A 52 17.18 -1.70 -3.60
C VAL A 52 16.44 -3.01 -3.75
N ALA A 53 15.21 -2.94 -4.26
CA ALA A 53 14.36 -4.10 -4.47
C ALA A 53 13.62 -3.99 -5.80
N GLN A 54 13.66 -5.05 -6.60
CA GLN A 54 12.83 -5.13 -7.80
C GLN A 54 11.36 -5.35 -7.43
N ILE A 55 10.45 -4.63 -8.09
CA ILE A 55 9.01 -4.82 -7.92
C ILE A 55 8.58 -6.03 -8.75
N PHE A 56 7.76 -6.90 -8.15
CA PHE A 56 7.19 -8.07 -8.82
C PHE A 56 5.67 -7.92 -8.92
N THR A 57 5.12 -8.25 -10.09
CA THR A 57 3.67 -8.43 -10.23
C THR A 57 3.29 -9.87 -9.96
N THR A 58 2.13 -10.05 -9.33
CA THR A 58 1.48 -11.36 -9.23
C THR A 58 0.32 -11.35 -10.22
N ARG A 59 0.32 -12.30 -11.15
CA ARG A 59 -0.82 -12.53 -12.04
C ARG A 59 -1.35 -13.95 -11.78
N PRO A 60 -2.68 -14.15 -11.71
CA PRO A 60 -3.26 -15.48 -11.78
C PRO A 60 -2.76 -16.16 -13.05
N THR A 61 -2.33 -17.41 -12.92
CA THR A 61 -1.79 -18.22 -14.01
C THR A 61 -2.85 -18.55 -15.07
N ALA A 62 -4.14 -18.49 -14.72
CA ALA A 62 -5.27 -18.64 -15.63
C ALA A 62 -5.98 -17.30 -15.87
N LYS A 63 -6.12 -16.96 -17.15
CA LYS A 63 -6.91 -15.82 -17.64
C LYS A 63 -8.36 -16.31 -17.76
N GLY A 64 -9.24 -15.82 -16.89
CA GLY A 64 -10.67 -16.08 -16.98
C GLY A 64 -11.18 -17.16 -16.03
N ILE A 65 -12.39 -16.91 -15.54
CA ILE A 65 -13.16 -17.66 -14.55
C ILE A 65 -12.75 -17.35 -13.10
N ILE A 66 -13.73 -16.83 -12.36
CA ILE A 66 -13.76 -16.66 -10.91
C ILE A 66 -13.72 -18.07 -10.31
N SER A 67 -12.57 -18.74 -10.35
CA SER A 67 -12.36 -19.97 -9.61
C SER A 67 -12.29 -19.59 -8.13
N SER A 68 -13.12 -20.25 -7.32
CA SER A 68 -13.08 -20.18 -5.86
C SER A 68 -11.71 -20.56 -5.27
N ASN A 69 -10.86 -21.22 -6.07
CA ASN A 69 -9.45 -21.52 -5.79
C ASN A 69 -8.55 -20.99 -6.92
N PRO A 70 -8.00 -19.77 -6.83
CA PRO A 70 -6.98 -19.31 -7.76
C PRO A 70 -5.74 -20.22 -7.66
N GLY A 71 -5.25 -20.71 -8.80
CA GLY A 71 -4.00 -21.48 -8.88
C GLY A 71 -2.78 -20.68 -8.38
N PRO A 72 -1.59 -21.31 -8.31
CA PRO A 72 -0.40 -20.68 -7.74
C PRO A 72 -0.05 -19.38 -8.49
N PHE A 73 0.06 -18.29 -7.74
CA PHE A 73 0.43 -16.98 -8.25
C PHE A 73 1.91 -16.99 -8.67
N LYS A 74 2.19 -16.89 -9.98
CA LYS A 74 3.55 -16.73 -10.48
C LYS A 74 3.98 -15.27 -10.32
N LYS A 75 5.04 -15.02 -9.55
CA LYS A 75 5.70 -13.70 -9.49
C LYS A 75 6.43 -13.45 -10.81
N ARG A 76 6.24 -12.28 -11.40
CA ARG A 76 6.97 -11.85 -12.60
C ARG A 76 7.72 -10.55 -12.28
N PRO A 77 9.03 -10.46 -12.61
CA PRO A 77 9.80 -9.25 -12.39
C PRO A 77 9.23 -8.11 -13.25
N CYS A 78 9.19 -6.91 -12.68
CA CYS A 78 8.80 -5.70 -13.40
C CYS A 78 10.01 -4.80 -13.64
N PRO A 79 9.99 -3.98 -14.71
CA PRO A 79 11.01 -2.98 -14.99
C PRO A 79 10.84 -1.75 -14.06
N LEU A 80 10.64 -2.02 -12.77
CA LEU A 80 10.41 -1.04 -11.72
C LEU A 80 11.25 -1.47 -10.52
N PHE A 81 12.12 -0.58 -10.05
CA PHE A 81 13.01 -0.85 -8.94
C PHE A 81 12.72 0.15 -7.83
N LYS A 82 12.41 -0.36 -6.65
CA LYS A 82 12.24 0.46 -5.45
C LYS A 82 13.61 0.70 -4.82
N ILE A 83 13.96 1.95 -4.59
CA ILE A 83 15.19 2.35 -3.89
C ILE A 83 14.80 3.04 -2.59
N ALA A 84 15.40 2.62 -1.48
CA ALA A 84 15.32 3.30 -0.20
C ALA A 84 16.65 4.01 0.05
N LEU A 85 16.58 5.34 0.20
CA LEU A 85 17.72 6.19 0.49
C LEU A 85 17.64 6.72 1.91
N ASP A 86 18.81 7.05 2.48
CA ASP A 86 18.88 7.78 3.73
C ASP A 86 18.39 9.23 3.57
N HIS A 87 17.85 9.80 4.65
CA HIS A 87 17.35 11.18 4.67
C HIS A 87 18.46 12.21 4.45
N SER A 88 19.71 11.88 4.82
CA SER A 88 20.92 12.70 4.64
C SER A 88 21.21 13.05 3.18
N VAL A 89 20.67 12.31 2.21
CA VAL A 89 20.85 12.64 0.79
C VAL A 89 20.11 13.93 0.44
N ASN A 90 20.79 14.89 -0.17
CA ASN A 90 20.16 16.14 -0.56
C ASN A 90 19.15 15.91 -1.69
N LYS A 91 17.99 16.58 -1.63
CA LYS A 91 16.91 16.43 -2.63
C LYS A 91 17.37 16.76 -4.06
N GLU A 92 18.39 17.61 -4.20
CA GLU A 92 18.96 18.08 -5.46
C GLU A 92 19.87 17.05 -6.16
N LYS A 93 20.72 16.33 -5.40
CA LYS A 93 21.50 15.20 -5.96
C LYS A 93 20.57 14.14 -6.58
N ARG A 94 19.35 14.01 -6.04
CA ARG A 94 18.34 13.04 -6.51
C ARG A 94 17.66 13.44 -7.82
N THR A 95 17.37 14.74 -8.04
CA THR A 95 16.80 15.22 -9.30
C THR A 95 17.81 15.18 -10.44
N ASN A 96 19.10 15.21 -10.12
CA ASN A 96 20.19 15.19 -11.09
C ASN A 96 20.59 13.77 -11.52
N LEU A 97 20.09 12.73 -10.84
CA LEU A 97 20.32 11.34 -11.23
C LEU A 97 19.52 11.00 -12.49
N ALA A 98 20.13 11.26 -13.65
CA ALA A 98 19.52 11.07 -14.96
C ALA A 98 19.85 9.70 -15.58
N HIS A 99 20.96 9.09 -15.16
CA HIS A 99 21.44 7.82 -15.67
C HIS A 99 21.76 6.86 -14.54
N LEU A 100 21.54 5.58 -14.79
CA LEU A 100 22.11 4.46 -14.03
C LEU A 100 22.62 3.45 -15.04
N ILE A 101 23.76 2.83 -14.79
CA ILE A 101 24.39 1.81 -15.64
C ILE A 101 24.51 2.24 -17.12
N GLY A 102 24.76 3.54 -17.34
CA GLY A 102 24.81 4.15 -18.68
C GLY A 102 23.45 4.29 -19.38
N LEU A 103 22.35 3.93 -18.73
CA LEU A 103 20.99 4.02 -19.25
C LEU A 103 20.26 5.22 -18.65
N LYS A 104 19.52 5.95 -19.48
CA LYS A 104 18.65 7.02 -19.02
C LYS A 104 17.49 6.46 -18.21
N ILE A 105 17.27 7.02 -17.01
CA ILE A 105 16.23 6.56 -16.10
C ILE A 105 15.22 7.67 -15.78
N ARG A 106 14.06 7.26 -15.24
CA ARG A 106 13.12 8.17 -14.56
C ARG A 106 12.95 7.77 -13.12
N ILE A 107 13.00 8.77 -12.24
CA ILE A 107 12.81 8.61 -10.81
C ILE A 107 11.46 9.21 -10.43
N THR A 108 10.67 8.45 -9.67
CA THR A 108 9.38 8.88 -9.15
C THR A 108 9.30 8.59 -7.66
N ASP A 109 8.66 9.47 -6.88
CA ASP A 109 8.44 9.22 -5.46
C ASP A 109 7.62 7.95 -5.25
N TYR A 110 8.03 7.10 -4.31
CA TYR A 110 7.23 5.95 -3.92
C TYR A 110 6.11 6.39 -2.98
N VAL A 111 4.91 6.56 -3.53
CA VAL A 111 3.72 6.88 -2.73
C VAL A 111 3.10 5.59 -2.19
N LYS A 112 3.25 5.36 -0.88
CA LYS A 112 2.51 4.28 -0.22
C LYS A 112 1.00 4.56 -0.31
N PRO A 113 0.19 3.64 -0.84
CA PRO A 113 -1.25 3.84 -0.88
C PRO A 113 -1.78 3.93 0.56
N LYS A 114 -2.37 5.08 0.88
CA LYS A 114 -2.98 5.35 2.19
C LYS A 114 -4.34 4.68 2.28
N LEU A 115 -4.34 3.36 2.44
CA LEU A 115 -5.57 2.57 2.59
C LEU A 115 -5.90 2.38 4.07
N PRO A 116 -7.20 2.41 4.44
CA PRO A 116 -7.63 1.99 5.77
C PRO A 116 -7.13 0.57 6.07
N VAL A 117 -6.45 0.42 7.20
CA VAL A 117 -6.08 -0.90 7.73
C VAL A 117 -7.36 -1.60 8.17
N GLN A 118 -7.53 -2.86 7.78
CA GLN A 118 -8.68 -3.67 8.21
C GLN A 118 -8.20 -4.83 9.08
N CYS A 119 -8.83 -5.00 10.25
CA CYS A 119 -8.52 -6.09 11.15
C CYS A 119 -9.09 -7.40 10.61
N PHE A 120 -8.23 -8.38 10.32
CA PHE A 120 -8.66 -9.70 9.85
C PHE A 120 -9.43 -10.53 10.88
N ARG A 121 -9.39 -10.15 12.18
CA ARG A 121 -10.12 -10.82 13.26
C ARG A 121 -11.56 -10.32 13.35
N CYS A 122 -11.76 -9.03 13.62
CA CYS A 122 -13.09 -8.44 13.87
C CYS A 122 -13.70 -7.70 12.66
N GLN A 123 -12.99 -7.59 11.54
CA GLN A 123 -13.35 -6.86 10.30
C GLN A 123 -13.50 -5.34 10.42
N GLN A 124 -13.25 -4.74 11.59
CA GLN A 124 -13.25 -3.28 11.77
C GLN A 124 -12.04 -2.61 11.07
N LEU A 125 -12.17 -1.30 10.82
CA LEU A 125 -11.13 -0.47 10.20
C LEU A 125 -10.34 0.30 11.27
N GLY A 126 -9.06 0.54 11.00
CA GLY A 126 -8.17 1.40 11.80
C GLY A 126 -7.00 0.67 12.47
N TYR A 127 -7.06 -0.66 12.62
CA TYR A 127 -6.03 -1.42 13.33
C TYR A 127 -5.86 -2.84 12.76
N THR A 128 -4.73 -3.48 13.08
CA THR A 128 -4.43 -4.86 12.67
C THR A 128 -4.89 -5.87 13.72
N LYS A 129 -4.94 -7.15 13.34
CA LYS A 129 -5.33 -8.25 14.24
C LYS A 129 -4.48 -8.34 15.52
N ASN A 130 -3.22 -7.89 15.48
CA ASN A 130 -2.28 -7.97 16.59
C ASN A 130 -2.69 -7.07 17.76
N TYR A 131 -3.48 -6.03 17.50
CA TYR A 131 -3.99 -5.07 18.48
C TYR A 131 -5.49 -5.24 18.72
N CYS A 132 -6.06 -6.39 18.33
CA CYS A 132 -7.49 -6.63 18.40
C CYS A 132 -7.85 -7.57 19.55
N ASN A 133 -8.62 -7.08 20.51
CA ASN A 133 -9.17 -7.86 21.61
C ASN A 133 -10.68 -8.18 21.46
N PHE A 134 -11.28 -7.76 20.35
CA PHE A 134 -12.71 -7.99 20.06
C PHE A 134 -12.99 -9.42 19.59
N GLN A 135 -14.27 -9.82 19.69
CA GLN A 135 -14.75 -11.09 19.14
C GLN A 135 -14.49 -11.17 17.62
N PRO A 136 -14.18 -12.38 17.11
CA PRO A 136 -13.94 -12.57 15.69
C PRO A 136 -15.24 -12.41 14.89
N ASN A 137 -15.14 -11.77 13.73
CA ASN A 137 -16.22 -11.65 12.77
C ASN A 137 -15.80 -12.22 11.42
N CYS A 138 -16.70 -12.95 10.78
CA CYS A 138 -16.44 -13.60 9.51
C CYS A 138 -16.44 -12.58 8.35
N VAL A 139 -15.41 -12.63 7.49
CA VAL A 139 -15.31 -11.76 6.30
C VAL A 139 -16.40 -12.01 5.26
N LYS A 140 -16.95 -13.24 5.23
CA LYS A 140 -17.93 -13.70 4.22
C LYS A 140 -19.38 -13.37 4.60
N CYS A 141 -19.71 -13.44 5.89
CA CYS A 141 -21.09 -13.32 6.35
C CYS A 141 -21.31 -12.34 7.50
N GLY A 142 -20.23 -11.80 8.09
CA GLY A 142 -20.32 -10.86 9.21
C GLY A 142 -20.75 -11.47 10.55
N GLY A 143 -20.89 -12.80 10.65
CA GLY A 143 -21.25 -13.51 11.89
C GLY A 143 -20.10 -13.66 12.89
N PRO A 144 -20.38 -13.96 14.18
CA PRO A 144 -19.42 -13.96 15.28
C PRO A 144 -18.57 -15.25 15.33
N HIS A 145 -17.76 -15.47 14.30
CA HIS A 145 -16.83 -16.61 14.19
C HIS A 145 -15.64 -16.26 13.28
N LEU A 146 -14.60 -17.09 13.29
CA LEU A 146 -13.48 -16.93 12.36
C LEU A 146 -13.89 -17.33 10.94
N SER A 147 -13.35 -16.64 9.93
CA SER A 147 -13.69 -16.93 8.51
C SER A 147 -13.42 -18.37 8.07
N ARG A 148 -12.55 -19.10 8.79
CA ARG A 148 -12.24 -20.52 8.57
C ARG A 148 -13.33 -21.47 9.06
N GLU A 149 -14.11 -21.05 10.06
CA GLU A 149 -15.21 -21.82 10.66
C GLU A 149 -16.56 -21.53 9.96
N CYS A 150 -16.54 -20.70 8.92
CA CYS A 150 -17.74 -20.26 8.25
C CYS A 150 -18.37 -21.40 7.44
N LYS A 151 -19.58 -21.80 7.84
CA LYS A 151 -20.39 -22.84 7.16
C LYS A 151 -21.15 -22.34 5.92
N LYS A 152 -20.94 -21.09 5.53
CA LYS A 152 -21.61 -20.47 4.39
C LYS A 152 -21.16 -21.11 3.08
N ILE A 153 -22.10 -21.48 2.23
CA ILE A 153 -21.83 -22.08 0.93
C ILE A 153 -21.45 -20.97 -0.06
N PRO A 154 -20.55 -21.20 -1.04
CA PRO A 154 -20.14 -20.16 -2.00
C PRO A 154 -21.29 -19.51 -2.80
N THR A 155 -22.43 -20.19 -2.92
CA THR A 155 -23.64 -19.72 -3.61
C THR A 155 -24.42 -18.69 -2.80
N ASP A 156 -24.25 -18.65 -1.48
CA ASP A 156 -25.01 -17.75 -0.61
C ASP A 156 -24.49 -16.32 -0.73
N PRO A 157 -25.36 -15.31 -0.88
CA PRO A 157 -24.93 -13.93 -1.08
C PRO A 157 -24.14 -13.46 0.15
N PRO A 158 -22.89 -12.96 0.01
CA PRO A 158 -22.08 -12.51 1.13
C PRO A 158 -22.76 -11.37 1.89
N ASN A 159 -22.37 -11.16 3.14
CA ASN A 159 -22.87 -10.05 3.95
C ASN A 159 -21.68 -9.30 4.58
N CYS A 160 -21.59 -8.00 4.28
CA CYS A 160 -20.51 -7.15 4.74
C CYS A 160 -20.70 -6.81 6.22
N TYR A 161 -19.72 -7.13 7.07
CA TYR A 161 -19.76 -6.75 8.48
C TYR A 161 -19.94 -5.23 8.70
N LEU A 162 -19.32 -4.40 7.84
CA LEU A 162 -19.26 -2.95 8.00
C LEU A 162 -20.53 -2.21 7.55
N CYS A 163 -21.05 -2.52 6.36
CA CYS A 163 -22.20 -1.81 5.77
C CYS A 163 -23.46 -2.68 5.62
N LYS A 164 -23.38 -3.97 5.95
CA LYS A 164 -24.48 -4.95 5.84
C LYS A 164 -24.99 -5.23 4.41
N GLU A 165 -24.30 -4.72 3.39
CA GLU A 165 -24.60 -4.96 1.98
C GLU A 165 -24.08 -6.31 1.46
N LYS A 166 -24.57 -6.72 0.28
CA LYS A 166 -24.30 -8.01 -0.37
C LYS A 166 -22.90 -8.12 -1.00
N HIS A 167 -21.86 -7.94 -0.19
CA HIS A 167 -20.46 -8.18 -0.58
C HIS A 167 -19.64 -8.61 0.65
N THR A 168 -18.44 -9.12 0.45
CA THR A 168 -17.54 -9.49 1.57
C THR A 168 -17.03 -8.24 2.29
N ALA A 169 -16.66 -8.38 3.57
CA ALA A 169 -16.19 -7.24 4.37
C ALA A 169 -14.86 -6.65 3.86
N ASN A 170 -14.06 -7.41 3.12
CA ASN A 170 -12.79 -6.96 2.54
C ASN A 170 -12.92 -6.24 1.18
N TYR A 171 -14.14 -6.11 0.65
CA TYR A 171 -14.41 -5.46 -0.62
C TYR A 171 -14.04 -3.97 -0.57
N LYS A 172 -13.14 -3.53 -1.47
CA LYS A 172 -12.59 -2.16 -1.47
C LYS A 172 -13.56 -1.10 -2.02
N GLY A 173 -14.67 -1.51 -2.63
CA GLY A 173 -15.78 -0.64 -3.02
C GLY A 173 -16.85 -0.45 -1.93
N CYS A 174 -16.66 -1.00 -0.73
CA CYS A 174 -17.57 -0.80 0.39
C CYS A 174 -17.69 0.68 0.76
N ILE A 175 -18.92 1.19 0.93
CA ILE A 175 -19.17 2.60 1.28
C ILE A 175 -18.45 3.03 2.56
N MET A 176 -18.42 2.17 3.59
CA MET A 176 -17.75 2.47 4.86
C MET A 176 -16.23 2.50 4.68
N PHE A 177 -15.69 1.63 3.84
CA PHE A 177 -14.26 1.63 3.51
C PHE A 177 -13.87 2.90 2.76
N LEU A 178 -14.68 3.32 1.77
CA LEU A 178 -14.43 4.54 0.99
C LEU A 178 -14.49 5.80 1.86
N LYS A 179 -15.48 5.91 2.76
CA LYS A 179 -15.57 7.02 3.72
C LYS A 179 -14.31 7.16 4.58
N VAL A 180 -13.83 6.05 5.15
CA VAL A 180 -12.59 6.08 5.96
C VAL A 180 -11.36 6.39 5.10
N LYS A 181 -11.31 5.85 3.88
CA LYS A 181 -10.21 6.15 2.93
C LYS A 181 -10.16 7.64 2.60
N GLU A 182 -11.30 8.28 2.39
CA GLU A 182 -11.40 9.71 2.12
C GLU A 182 -11.01 10.56 3.34
N ALA A 183 -11.46 10.18 4.53
CA ALA A 183 -11.04 10.83 5.77
C ALA A 183 -9.52 10.79 5.97
N ILE A 184 -8.88 9.64 5.71
CA ILE A 184 -7.40 9.50 5.77
C ILE A 184 -6.71 10.37 4.71
N LYS A 185 -7.30 10.52 3.52
CA LYS A 185 -6.75 11.38 2.47
C LYS A 185 -6.76 12.85 2.91
N ASN A 186 -7.83 13.28 3.56
CA ASN A 186 -8.05 14.67 3.98
C ASN A 186 -7.29 15.05 5.27
N SER A 187 -6.97 14.08 6.13
CA SER A 187 -6.29 14.32 7.41
C SER A 187 -4.77 14.47 7.31
N VAL A 188 -4.18 14.36 6.12
CA VAL A 188 -2.72 14.47 5.93
C VAL A 188 -2.41 15.79 5.20
N PRO A 189 -1.47 16.61 5.69
CA PRO A 189 -1.00 17.79 4.96
C PRO A 189 -0.56 17.40 3.54
N LYS A 190 -1.00 18.15 2.53
CA LYS A 190 -0.55 17.95 1.15
C LYS A 190 0.98 18.12 1.07
N PRO A 191 1.69 17.31 0.27
CA PRO A 191 3.11 17.51 0.07
C PRO A 191 3.37 18.91 -0.51
N PRO A 192 4.47 19.59 -0.13
CA PRO A 192 4.77 20.96 -0.57
C PRO A 192 4.79 21.15 -2.10
N SER A 193 5.05 20.09 -2.86
CA SER A 193 5.10 20.14 -4.33
C SER A 193 3.75 20.44 -4.99
N GLU A 194 2.63 20.03 -4.39
CA GLU A 194 1.27 20.27 -4.93
C GLU A 194 0.78 21.70 -4.66
N LEU A 195 1.32 22.34 -3.62
CA LEU A 195 0.98 23.72 -3.22
C LEU A 195 1.61 24.78 -4.14
N LEU A 196 2.71 24.43 -4.83
CA LEU A 196 3.33 25.32 -5.83
C LEU A 196 2.50 25.40 -7.11
N THR A 197 2.02 24.27 -7.62
CA THR A 197 1.24 24.21 -8.87
C THR A 197 -0.12 24.89 -8.77
N SER A 198 -0.78 24.84 -7.60
CA SER A 198 -2.08 25.52 -7.42
C SER A 198 -1.98 27.04 -7.34
N LYS A 199 -0.81 27.59 -6.98
CA LYS A 199 -0.56 29.05 -6.95
C LYS A 199 -0.21 29.63 -8.32
N LEU A 200 0.29 28.81 -9.24
CA LEU A 200 0.69 29.24 -10.59
C LEU A 200 -0.45 29.23 -11.61
N LEU A 201 -1.59 28.60 -11.29
CA LEU A 201 -2.77 28.53 -12.15
C LEU A 201 -3.90 29.48 -11.70
N SER A 202 -3.66 30.28 -10.66
CA SER A 202 -4.61 31.24 -10.09
C SER A 202 -4.19 32.70 -10.30
N HIS A 203 -3.26 32.96 -11.23
CA HIS A 203 -2.84 34.29 -11.65
C HIS A 203 -2.84 34.39 -13.18
#